data_AF-A0A4S1CLK7-F1
#
_entry.id   AF-A0A4S1CLK7-F1
#
_cell.length_a   1.000
_cell.length_b   1.000
_cell.length_c   1.000
_cell.angle_alpha   90.00
_cell.angle_beta   90.00
_cell.angle_gamma   90.00
#
_symmetry.space_group_name_H-M   'P 1'
#
loop_
_entity.id
_entity.type
_entity.pdbx_description
1 polymer ?
#
loop_
_entity_poly.entity_id
_entity_poly.type
_entity_poly.pdbx_seq_one_letter_code
_entity_poly.pdbx_strand_id
1 'polypeptide(L)'
;MAEPRQSRRNFLGALIALAVGGWGLARFLTPRAKRKKTILTVAREELPQDGALVYREARIAVMRDGERVYALDLVCTHLGCTVNVTPTRLVCPCHGSAFDREGRVLKGPADRALKRYEVTQVGESYHVQV
;
A
#
# COMPACT_ATOMS: atom_id res chain seq x y z
N MET A 1 33.41 -52.61 -18.88
CA MET A 1 32.34 -51.60 -18.78
C MET A 1 32.01 -51.38 -17.32
N ALA A 2 32.21 -50.17 -16.77
CA ALA A 2 31.42 -49.55 -15.69
C ALA A 2 32.27 -48.61 -14.82
N GLU A 3 32.33 -47.31 -15.18
CA GLU A 3 32.52 -46.24 -14.17
C GLU A 3 31.74 -44.94 -14.52
N PRO A 4 30.39 -44.92 -14.46
CA PRO A 4 29.64 -43.67 -14.56
C PRO A 4 28.95 -43.24 -13.25
N ARG A 5 29.01 -44.03 -12.17
CA ARG A 5 28.17 -43.78 -10.96
C ARG A 5 28.62 -42.57 -10.14
N GLN A 6 29.92 -42.31 -10.00
CA GLN A 6 30.44 -41.21 -9.16
C GLN A 6 30.24 -39.84 -9.82
N SER A 7 30.42 -39.73 -11.13
CA SER A 7 30.18 -38.51 -11.92
C SER A 7 28.71 -38.09 -11.90
N ARG A 8 27.77 -39.03 -12.09
CA ARG A 8 26.32 -38.75 -12.04
C ARG A 8 25.85 -38.34 -10.65
N ARG A 9 26.36 -38.97 -9.58
CA ARG A 9 26.02 -38.61 -8.19
C ARG A 9 26.48 -37.20 -7.83
N ASN A 10 27.69 -36.83 -8.24
CA ASN A 10 28.22 -35.49 -8.00
C ASN A 10 27.46 -34.43 -8.81
N PHE A 11 27.12 -34.73 -10.08
CA PHE A 11 26.30 -33.86 -10.91
C PHE A 11 24.90 -33.63 -10.32
N LEU A 12 24.22 -34.71 -9.91
CA LEU A 12 22.92 -34.61 -9.24
C LEU A 12 23.02 -33.87 -7.90
N GLY A 13 24.07 -34.10 -7.11
CA GLY A 13 24.31 -33.37 -5.86
C GLY A 13 24.50 -31.88 -6.06
N ALA A 14 25.24 -31.46 -7.10
CA ALA A 14 25.43 -30.04 -7.44
C ALA A 14 24.12 -29.37 -7.89
N LEU A 15 23.30 -30.06 -8.70
CA LEU A 15 21.99 -29.55 -9.11
C LEU A 15 21.03 -29.38 -7.92
N ILE A 16 21.02 -30.33 -6.99
CA ILE A 16 20.22 -30.24 -5.77
C ILE A 16 20.71 -29.07 -4.90
N ALA A 17 22.02 -28.91 -4.72
CA ALA A 17 22.58 -27.81 -3.95
C ALA A 17 22.22 -26.44 -4.57
N LEU A 18 22.29 -26.30 -5.89
CA LEU A 18 21.87 -25.10 -6.61
C LEU A 18 20.37 -24.84 -6.48
N ALA A 19 19.53 -25.89 -6.57
CA ALA A 19 18.10 -25.75 -6.41
C ALA A 19 17.70 -25.32 -4.99
N VAL A 20 18.30 -25.93 -3.97
CA VAL A 20 18.04 -25.60 -2.56
C VAL A 20 18.60 -24.23 -2.21
N GLY A 21 19.81 -23.91 -2.64
CA GLY A 21 20.43 -22.60 -2.45
C GLY A 21 19.65 -21.50 -3.17
N GLY A 22 19.24 -21.74 -4.42
CA GLY A 22 18.39 -20.85 -5.20
C GLY A 22 17.02 -20.62 -4.55
N TRP A 23 16.38 -21.67 -4.04
CA TRP A 23 15.12 -21.54 -3.30
C TRP A 23 15.30 -20.76 -1.99
N GLY A 24 16.38 -21.01 -1.25
CA GLY A 24 16.72 -20.26 -0.04
C GLY A 24 16.93 -18.78 -0.31
N LEU A 25 17.71 -18.46 -1.34
CA LEU A 25 17.96 -17.08 -1.78
C LEU A 25 16.67 -16.41 -2.27
N ALA A 26 15.88 -17.10 -3.10
CA ALA A 26 14.59 -16.59 -3.57
C ALA A 26 13.68 -16.29 -2.38
N ARG A 27 13.55 -17.21 -1.42
CA ARG A 27 12.75 -17.02 -0.22
C ARG A 27 13.23 -15.87 0.67
N PHE A 28 14.54 -15.64 0.71
CA PHE A 28 15.14 -14.52 1.43
C PHE A 28 14.86 -13.18 0.74
N LEU A 29 14.98 -13.12 -0.59
CA LEU A 29 14.76 -11.91 -1.40
C LEU A 29 13.27 -11.61 -1.60
N THR A 30 12.38 -12.61 -1.54
CA THR A 30 10.94 -12.39 -1.62
C THR A 30 10.42 -11.85 -0.29
N PRO A 31 9.88 -10.62 -0.25
CA PRO A 31 9.31 -10.08 0.98
C PRO A 31 8.10 -10.93 1.41
N ARG A 32 8.05 -11.31 2.68
CA ARG A 32 6.85 -11.95 3.26
C ARG A 32 5.74 -10.91 3.37
N ALA A 33 4.88 -10.85 2.37
CA ALA A 33 3.70 -10.00 2.39
C ALA A 33 2.67 -10.52 3.41
N LYS A 34 2.84 -10.20 4.70
CA LYS A 34 1.74 -10.24 5.67
C LYS A 34 1.00 -8.91 5.59
N ARG A 35 -0.05 -8.83 4.78
CA ARG A 35 -1.06 -7.77 4.88
C ARG A 35 -1.86 -8.04 6.16
N LYS A 36 -1.50 -7.41 7.26
CA LYS A 36 -2.45 -7.26 8.37
C LYS A 36 -3.50 -6.27 7.88
N LYS A 37 -4.76 -6.69 7.77
CA LYS A 37 -5.89 -5.76 7.61
C LYS A 37 -5.96 -4.98 8.91
N THR A 38 -5.35 -3.80 8.95
CA THR A 38 -5.54 -2.89 10.07
C THR A 38 -6.88 -2.22 9.87
N ILE A 39 -7.76 -2.36 10.86
CA ILE A 39 -9.06 -1.68 10.87
C ILE A 39 -8.84 -0.36 11.60
N LEU A 40 -8.97 0.74 10.88
CA LEU A 40 -9.07 2.07 11.48
C LEU A 40 -10.55 2.36 11.73
N THR A 41 -10.91 2.61 12.98
CA THR A 41 -12.28 2.98 13.37
C THR A 41 -12.35 4.49 13.55
N VAL A 42 -13.32 5.12 12.91
CA VAL A 42 -13.56 6.56 12.96
C VAL A 42 -15.00 6.80 13.40
N ALA A 43 -15.21 7.54 14.48
CA ALA A 43 -16.56 7.91 14.90
C ALA A 43 -17.20 8.87 13.89
N ARG A 44 -18.50 8.72 13.64
CA ARG A 44 -19.22 9.55 12.66
C ARG A 44 -19.20 11.03 13.06
N GLU A 45 -19.20 11.32 14.35
CA GLU A 45 -19.25 12.66 14.92
C GLU A 45 -17.92 13.39 14.80
N GLU A 46 -16.81 12.64 14.83
CA GLU A 46 -15.46 13.21 14.68
C GLU A 46 -15.19 13.65 13.24
N LEU A 47 -15.85 13.03 12.25
CA LEU A 47 -15.60 13.29 10.84
C LEU A 47 -16.45 14.50 10.35
N PRO A 48 -15.83 15.67 10.11
CA PRO A 48 -16.55 16.90 9.76
C PRO A 48 -17.34 16.77 8.46
N GLN A 49 -18.44 17.51 8.36
CA GLN A 49 -19.18 17.67 7.11
C GLN A 49 -18.28 18.30 6.06
N ASP A 50 -18.24 17.70 4.87
CA ASP A 50 -17.42 18.12 3.71
C ASP A 50 -15.92 18.30 4.01
N GLY A 51 -15.40 17.58 5.00
CA GLY A 51 -14.02 17.71 5.45
C GLY A 51 -13.21 16.42 5.36
N ALA A 52 -12.14 16.38 6.16
CA ALA A 52 -11.23 15.25 6.23
C ALA A 52 -10.66 15.09 7.63
N LEU A 53 -10.54 13.84 8.09
CA LEU A 53 -9.69 13.47 9.22
C LEU A 53 -8.41 12.82 8.71
N VAL A 54 -7.27 13.31 9.18
CA VAL A 54 -5.94 12.88 8.70
C VAL A 54 -5.20 12.14 9.81
N TYR A 55 -4.92 10.87 9.57
CA TYR A 55 -4.12 10.00 10.42
C TYR A 55 -2.70 9.93 9.86
N ARG A 56 -1.80 10.77 10.38
CA ARG A 56 -0.46 10.99 9.79
C ARG A 56 0.42 9.76 9.89
N GLU A 57 0.36 9.04 11.01
CA GLU A 57 1.16 7.85 11.29
C GLU A 57 0.75 6.70 10.35
N ALA A 58 -0.55 6.57 10.11
CA ALA A 58 -1.10 5.60 9.16
C ALA A 58 -0.98 6.06 7.70
N ARG A 59 -0.74 7.36 7.46
CA ARG A 59 -0.80 8.03 6.15
C ARG A 59 -2.14 7.82 5.46
N ILE A 60 -3.23 8.02 6.20
CA ILE A 60 -4.59 7.86 5.71
C ILE A 60 -5.37 9.15 5.91
N ALA A 61 -6.16 9.54 4.91
CA ALA A 61 -7.21 10.54 5.08
C ALA A 61 -8.57 9.88 4.93
N VAL A 62 -9.43 10.06 5.91
CA VAL A 62 -10.86 9.73 5.81
C VAL A 62 -11.59 11.01 5.42
N MET A 63 -12.20 11.00 4.24
CA MET A 63 -12.83 12.13 3.60
C MET A 63 -14.35 11.97 3.69
N ARG A 64 -15.06 13.08 3.91
CA ARG A 64 -16.52 13.16 3.78
C ARG A 64 -16.86 14.20 2.70
N ASP A 65 -17.83 13.85 1.86
CA ASP A 65 -18.41 14.71 0.83
C ASP A 65 -19.92 14.42 0.76
N GLY A 66 -20.71 15.26 1.43
CA GLY A 66 -22.10 14.99 1.76
C GLY A 66 -22.26 13.66 2.52
N GLU A 67 -23.09 12.78 1.97
CA GLU A 67 -23.31 11.42 2.52
C GLU A 67 -22.20 10.43 2.15
N ARG A 68 -21.27 10.79 1.26
CA ARG A 68 -20.20 9.89 0.83
C ARG A 68 -19.02 9.98 1.77
N VAL A 69 -18.61 8.83 2.32
CA VAL A 69 -17.38 8.69 3.10
C VAL A 69 -16.45 7.72 2.38
N TYR A 70 -15.20 8.12 2.23
CA TYR A 70 -14.16 7.32 1.58
C TYR A 70 -12.81 7.58 2.23
N ALA A 71 -11.87 6.65 2.07
CA ALA A 71 -10.54 6.77 2.62
C ALA A 71 -9.47 6.69 1.53
N LEU A 72 -8.47 7.56 1.64
CA LEU A 72 -7.34 7.66 0.71
C LEU A 72 -6.03 7.30 1.41
N ASP A 73 -5.19 6.56 0.70
CA ASP A 73 -3.78 6.38 1.00
C ASP A 73 -3.02 7.65 0.64
N LEU A 74 -2.47 8.33 1.64
CA LEU A 74 -1.67 9.54 1.46
C LEU A 74 -0.23 9.22 1.04
N VAL A 75 0.08 8.00 0.65
CA VAL A 75 1.37 7.67 0.01
C VAL A 75 1.35 8.14 -1.45
N CYS A 76 2.16 9.16 -1.74
CA CYS A 76 2.30 9.68 -3.10
C CYS A 76 2.78 8.58 -4.05
N THR A 77 2.06 8.40 -5.16
CA THR A 77 2.35 7.38 -6.17
C THR A 77 3.61 7.61 -6.99
N HIS A 78 4.27 8.77 -6.83
CA HIS A 78 5.59 9.05 -7.40
C HIS A 78 6.67 8.24 -6.66
N LEU A 79 7.06 8.66 -5.45
CA LEU A 79 8.16 8.05 -4.67
C LEU A 79 7.81 7.84 -3.18
N GLY A 80 6.53 7.88 -2.82
CA GLY A 80 6.06 7.41 -1.52
C GLY A 80 6.03 8.43 -0.38
N CYS A 81 6.32 9.71 -0.64
CA CYS A 81 6.15 10.78 0.35
C CYS A 81 4.69 10.90 0.81
N THR A 82 4.47 11.33 2.05
CA THR A 82 3.12 11.62 2.57
C THR A 82 2.56 12.87 1.90
N VAL A 83 1.37 12.75 1.32
CA VAL A 83 0.62 13.82 0.68
C VAL A 83 -0.12 14.64 1.74
N ASN A 84 -0.06 15.96 1.63
CA ASN A 84 -0.81 16.87 2.50
C ASN A 84 -2.23 17.08 1.96
N VAL A 85 -3.22 17.02 2.86
CA VAL A 85 -4.61 17.37 2.53
C VAL A 85 -4.79 18.87 2.73
N THR A 86 -5.32 19.56 1.71
CA THR A 86 -5.71 20.97 1.76
C THR A 86 -7.20 21.08 1.46
N PRO A 87 -7.85 22.25 1.69
CA PRO A 87 -9.29 22.39 1.45
C PRO A 87 -9.74 22.04 0.02
N THR A 88 -8.89 22.30 -0.98
CA THR A 88 -9.28 22.14 -2.40
C THR A 88 -8.59 20.99 -3.12
N ARG A 89 -7.45 20.51 -2.61
CA ARG A 89 -6.61 19.51 -3.28
C ARG A 89 -5.70 18.77 -2.30
N LEU A 90 -5.10 17.68 -2.76
CA LEU A 90 -4.04 17.00 -2.02
C LEU A 90 -2.70 17.27 -2.72
N VAL A 91 -1.68 17.67 -1.96
CA VAL A 91 -0.40 18.12 -2.52
C VAL A 91 0.77 17.39 -1.87
N CYS A 92 1.62 16.78 -2.71
CA CYS A 92 2.86 16.17 -2.27
C CYS A 92 3.95 17.24 -2.11
N PRO A 93 4.52 17.42 -0.90
CA PRO A 93 5.51 18.47 -0.65
C PRO A 93 6.88 18.17 -1.30
N CYS A 94 7.16 16.92 -1.67
CA CYS A 94 8.48 16.52 -2.16
C CYS A 94 8.77 17.03 -3.58
N HIS A 95 7.82 16.88 -4.50
CA HIS A 95 8.02 17.22 -5.92
C HIS A 95 6.80 17.93 -6.55
N GLY A 96 5.82 18.32 -5.73
CA GLY A 96 4.69 19.11 -6.18
C GLY A 96 3.60 18.36 -6.95
N SER A 97 3.58 17.02 -6.93
CA SER A 97 2.44 16.26 -7.44
C SER A 97 1.16 16.71 -6.73
N ALA A 98 0.10 16.92 -7.50
CA ALA A 98 -1.19 17.34 -6.96
C ALA A 98 -2.29 16.37 -7.39
N PHE A 99 -3.24 16.15 -6.49
CA PHE A 99 -4.38 15.28 -6.67
C PHE A 99 -5.67 16.03 -6.29
N ASP A 100 -6.79 15.67 -6.92
CA ASP A 100 -8.10 16.17 -6.51
C ASP A 100 -8.58 15.50 -5.21
N ARG A 101 -9.71 15.95 -4.64
CA ARG A 101 -10.26 15.39 -3.39
C ARG A 101 -10.51 13.89 -3.48
N GLU A 102 -10.72 13.36 -4.68
CA GLU A 102 -10.93 11.95 -4.97
C GLU A 102 -9.64 11.13 -5.09
N GLY A 103 -8.47 11.78 -5.08
CA GLY A 103 -7.14 11.18 -5.21
C GLY A 103 -6.66 11.02 -6.65
N ARG A 104 -7.38 11.53 -7.66
CA ARG A 104 -6.97 11.48 -9.07
C ARG A 104 -5.87 12.51 -9.34
N VAL A 105 -4.96 12.18 -10.24
CA VAL A 105 -3.84 13.06 -10.58
C VAL A 105 -4.34 14.33 -11.27
N LEU A 106 -3.96 15.49 -10.73
CA LEU A 106 -4.13 16.79 -11.37
C LEU A 106 -2.81 17.31 -11.94
N LYS A 107 -1.69 17.01 -11.28
CA LYS A 107 -0.35 17.46 -11.69
C LYS A 107 0.71 16.41 -11.33
N GLY A 108 1.60 16.13 -12.27
CA GLY A 108 2.75 15.25 -12.08
C GLY A 108 3.84 15.84 -11.18
N PRO A 109 4.89 15.06 -10.85
CA PRO A 109 5.38 13.87 -11.56
C PRO A 109 4.64 12.55 -11.29
N ALA A 110 3.74 12.50 -10.30
CA ALA A 110 2.89 11.32 -10.12
C ALA A 110 2.00 11.09 -11.34
N ASP A 111 1.89 9.85 -11.80
CA ASP A 111 1.14 9.43 -12.98
C ASP A 111 -0.08 8.54 -12.65
N ARG A 112 -0.19 8.09 -11.39
CA ARG A 112 -1.27 7.23 -10.89
C ARG A 112 -2.03 7.91 -9.76
N ALA A 113 -3.34 7.66 -9.70
CA ALA A 113 -4.19 8.10 -8.61
C ALA A 113 -3.78 7.47 -7.27
N LEU A 114 -4.07 8.16 -6.16
CA LEU A 114 -3.91 7.63 -4.82
C LEU A 114 -4.78 6.39 -4.61
N LYS A 115 -4.27 5.43 -3.84
CA LYS A 115 -5.01 4.22 -3.52
C LYS A 115 -6.20 4.57 -2.63
N ARG A 116 -7.35 3.94 -2.89
CA ARG A 116 -8.54 4.01 -2.04
C ARG A 116 -8.62 2.80 -1.13
N TYR A 117 -9.09 3.03 0.08
CA TYR A 117 -9.43 1.98 1.03
C TYR A 117 -10.94 1.78 1.09
N GLU A 118 -11.35 0.55 1.37
CA GLU A 118 -12.74 0.22 1.60
C GLU A 118 -13.18 0.79 2.95
N VAL A 119 -14.31 1.49 2.95
CA VAL A 119 -14.93 2.05 4.15
C VAL A 119 -16.30 1.40 4.34
N THR A 120 -16.53 0.81 5.51
CA THR A 120 -17.81 0.19 5.88
C THR A 120 -18.38 0.92 7.08
N GLN A 121 -19.64 1.34 7.01
CA GLN A 121 -20.33 1.90 8.17
C GLN A 121 -20.84 0.76 9.07
N VAL A 122 -20.55 0.82 10.36
CA VAL A 122 -21.02 -0.11 11.39
C VAL A 122 -21.59 0.72 12.54
N GLY A 123 -22.91 0.80 12.61
CA GLY A 123 -23.60 1.68 13.56
C GLY A 123 -23.22 3.15 13.35
N GLU A 124 -22.67 3.76 14.40
CA GLU A 124 -22.22 5.16 14.45
C GLU A 124 -20.73 5.34 14.09
N SER A 125 -20.06 4.30 13.58
CA SER A 125 -18.64 4.35 13.22
C SER A 125 -18.39 3.91 11.78
N TYR A 126 -17.31 4.42 11.21
CA TYR A 126 -16.75 3.98 9.94
C TYR A 126 -15.50 3.13 10.19
N HIS A 127 -15.48 1.95 9.59
CA HIS A 127 -14.33 1.04 9.59
C HIS A 127 -13.62 1.12 8.25
N VAL A 128 -12.35 1.50 8.27
CA VAL A 128 -11.48 1.56 7.09
C VAL A 128 -10.58 0.32 7.06
N GLN A 129 -10.61 -0.43 5.97
CA GLN A 129 -9.78 -1.62 5.78
C GLN A 129 -8.48 -1.26 5.03
N VAL A 130 -7.35 -1.32 5.73
CA VAL A 130 -6.02 -0.90 5.22
C VAL A 130 -5.16 -2.07 4.74
#